data_AF-A0AAD0S476-F1
#
_entry.id   AF-A0AAD0S476-F1
#
_cell.length_a   1.000
_cell.length_b   1.000
_cell.length_c   1.000
_cell.angle_alpha   90.00
_cell.angle_beta   90.00
_cell.angle_gamma   90.00
#
_symmetry.space_group_name_H-M   'P 1'
#
loop_
_entity.id
_entity.type
_entity.pdbx_description
1 polymer ?
#
loop_
_entity_poly.entity_id
_entity_poly.type
_entity_poly.pdbx_seq_one_letter_code
_entity_poly.pdbx_strand_id
1 'polypeptide(L)'
;MINILSPDILRACMLAENTSRHNLKVEMEVLTPSSFRSVRRIFIYFILDGEKIGTSLAFYNLNEADDFLTSLHEQFKQINAPLRVEIPLCG
;
A
#
# COMPACT_ATOMS: atom_id res chain seq x y z
N MET A 1 5.12 13.09 0.93
CA MET A 1 5.46 11.65 1.02
C MET A 1 5.32 10.90 -0.31
N ILE A 2 4.47 11.34 -1.25
CA ILE A 2 4.27 10.67 -2.55
C ILE A 2 5.55 10.41 -3.38
N ASN A 3 6.60 11.22 -3.19
CA ASN A 3 7.86 11.11 -3.93
C ASN A 3 8.64 9.80 -3.66
N ILE A 4 8.23 9.01 -2.67
CA ILE A 4 8.79 7.67 -2.42
C ILE A 4 8.25 6.61 -3.38
N LEU A 5 7.19 6.92 -4.13
CA LEU A 5 6.64 6.01 -5.13
C LEU A 5 7.65 5.75 -6.25
N SER A 6 7.80 4.49 -6.63
CA SER A 6 8.52 4.14 -7.85
C SER A 6 7.79 4.69 -9.10
N PRO A 7 8.50 4.93 -10.21
CA PRO A 7 7.89 5.42 -11.45
C PRO A 7 6.73 4.55 -11.95
N ASP A 8 6.83 3.23 -11.80
CA ASP A 8 5.80 2.28 -12.22
C ASP A 8 4.51 2.44 -11.40
N ILE A 9 4.64 2.60 -10.08
CA ILE A 9 3.49 2.84 -9.20
C ILE A 9 2.86 4.19 -9.51
N LEU A 10 3.67 5.24 -9.68
CA LEU A 10 3.16 6.58 -10.02
C LEU A 10 2.37 6.55 -11.33
N ARG A 11 2.90 5.86 -12.35
CA ARG A 11 2.21 5.67 -13.64
C ARG A 11 0.88 4.96 -13.46
N ALA A 12 0.83 3.89 -12.66
CA ALA A 12 -0.41 3.17 -12.41
C ALA A 12 -1.45 4.03 -11.69
N CYS A 13 -1.03 4.82 -10.68
CA CYS A 13 -1.91 5.76 -9.99
C CYS A 13 -2.51 6.79 -10.96
N MET A 14 -1.69 7.38 -11.83
CA MET A 14 -2.15 8.31 -12.86
C MET A 14 -3.12 7.65 -13.83
N LEU A 15 -2.84 6.42 -14.27
CA LEU A 15 -3.73 5.69 -15.17
C LEU A 15 -5.08 5.43 -14.50
N ALA A 16 -5.09 4.91 -13.27
CA ALA A 16 -6.30 4.66 -12.50
C ALA A 16 -7.15 5.93 -12.30
N GLU A 17 -6.53 7.08 -12.03
CA GLU A 17 -7.26 8.34 -11.86
C GLU A 17 -7.92 8.83 -13.16
N ASN A 18 -7.31 8.54 -14.30
CA ASN A 18 -7.76 8.99 -15.62
C ASN A 18 -8.67 7.99 -16.35
N THR A 19 -8.89 6.79 -15.81
CA THR A 19 -9.76 5.79 -16.44
C THR A 19 -10.50 4.91 -15.43
N SER A 20 -11.77 4.64 -15.69
CA SER A 20 -12.57 3.70 -14.90
C SER A 20 -12.26 2.23 -15.18
N ARG A 21 -11.34 1.94 -16.12
CA ARG A 21 -11.04 0.57 -16.57
C ARG A 21 -9.96 -0.14 -15.76
N HIS A 22 -9.04 0.59 -15.15
CA HIS A 22 -7.94 -0.01 -14.40
C HIS A 22 -8.31 -0.19 -12.94
N ASN A 23 -8.18 -1.42 -12.44
CA ASN A 23 -8.47 -1.74 -11.05
C ASN A 23 -7.15 -1.73 -10.28
N LEU A 24 -6.69 -0.52 -9.91
CA LEU A 24 -5.57 -0.36 -9.00
C LEU A 24 -6.06 -0.50 -7.56
N LYS A 25 -5.44 -1.42 -6.82
CA LYS A 25 -5.70 -1.65 -5.39
C LYS A 25 -4.43 -1.41 -4.60
N VAL A 26 -4.63 -0.97 -3.36
CA VAL A 26 -3.56 -0.83 -2.38
C VAL A 26 -3.82 -1.82 -1.24
N GLU A 27 -2.85 -2.67 -0.96
CA GLU A 27 -2.91 -3.63 0.14
C GLU A 27 -1.89 -3.28 1.21
N MET A 28 -2.28 -3.43 2.47
CA MET A 28 -1.42 -3.21 3.62
C MET A 28 -1.27 -4.52 4.40
N GLU A 29 -0.03 -4.98 4.55
CA GLU A 29 0.33 -6.17 5.33
C GLU A 29 1.11 -5.75 6.58
N VAL A 30 0.74 -6.28 7.75
CA VAL A 30 1.43 -5.98 9.01
C VAL A 30 2.12 -7.25 9.52
N LEU A 31 3.45 -7.26 9.41
CA LEU A 31 4.28 -8.35 9.88
C LEU A 31 4.81 -8.06 11.28
N THR A 32 4.56 -9.00 12.20
CA THR A 32 5.12 -8.97 13.55
C THR A 32 6.06 -10.17 13.71
N PRO A 33 7.39 -9.98 13.72
CA PRO A 33 8.33 -11.07 13.87
C PRO A 33 8.08 -11.84 15.17
N SER A 34 8.07 -13.17 15.11
CA SER A 34 7.83 -14.02 16.28
C SER A 34 8.81 -13.75 17.43
N SER A 35 10.05 -13.41 17.10
CA SER A 35 11.12 -13.06 18.06
C SER A 35 10.95 -11.69 18.72
N PHE A 36 10.14 -10.79 18.15
CA PHE A 36 9.99 -9.41 18.61
C PHE A 36 8.55 -8.95 18.50
N ARG A 37 7.70 -9.38 19.45
CA ARG A 37 6.25 -9.08 19.45
C ARG A 37 5.91 -7.59 19.49
N SER A 38 6.83 -6.73 19.94
CA SER A 38 6.67 -5.28 19.97
C SER A 38 7.03 -4.60 18.64
N VAL A 39 7.74 -5.28 17.73
CA VAL A 39 8.16 -4.71 16.44
C VAL A 39 7.11 -5.05 15.40
N ARG A 40 6.49 -4.03 14.81
CA ARG A 40 5.59 -4.16 13.67
C ARG A 40 6.28 -3.59 12.44
N ARG A 41 6.28 -4.34 11.34
CA ARG A 41 6.68 -3.87 10.02
C ARG A 41 5.44 -3.82 9.15
N ILE A 42 5.16 -2.66 8.59
CA ILE A 42 3.97 -2.44 7.77
C ILE A 42 4.44 -2.34 6.33
N PHE A 43 3.91 -3.20 5.48
CA PHE A 43 4.21 -3.22 4.05
C PHE A 43 2.99 -2.76 3.28
N ILE A 44 3.20 -1.84 2.34
CA ILE A 44 2.18 -1.38 1.41
C ILE A 44 2.53 -1.87 0.01
N TYR A 45 1.59 -2.58 -0.61
CA TYR A 45 1.69 -3.14 -1.95
C TYR A 45 0.68 -2.48 -2.88
N PHE A 46 1.07 -2.30 -4.13
CA PHE A 46 0.20 -1.82 -5.20
C PHE A 46 -0.08 -2.98 -6.14
N ILE A 47 -1.37 -3.24 -6.39
CA ILE A 47 -1.83 -4.34 -7.24
C ILE A 47 -2.62 -3.73 -8.40
N LEU A 48 -2.10 -3.91 -9.61
CA LEU A 48 -2.77 -3.49 -10.83
C LEU A 48 -3.19 -4.75 -11.58
N ASP A 49 -4.49 -4.86 -11.88
CA ASP A 49 -5.05 -5.97 -12.65
C ASP A 49 -4.70 -7.36 -12.10
N GLY A 50 -4.52 -7.45 -10.78
CA GLY A 50 -4.21 -8.69 -10.04
C GLY A 50 -2.72 -8.96 -9.81
N GLU A 51 -1.82 -8.13 -10.36
CA GLU A 51 -0.37 -8.29 -10.21
C GLU A 51 0.25 -7.20 -9.34
N LYS A 52 1.22 -7.58 -8.50
CA LYS A 52 2.00 -6.61 -7.72
C LYS A 52 2.90 -5.80 -8.67
N ILE A 53 2.84 -4.48 -8.58
CA ILE A 53 3.62 -3.57 -9.41
C ILE A 53 4.63 -2.77 -8.58
N GLY A 54 5.83 -2.59 -9.13
CA GLY A 54 6.91 -1.86 -8.48
C GLY A 54 7.36 -2.47 -7.16
N THR A 55 8.03 -1.65 -6.34
CA THR A 55 8.57 -2.06 -5.05
C THR A 55 7.58 -1.77 -3.91
N SER A 56 7.44 -2.71 -2.98
CA SER A 56 6.67 -2.52 -1.75
C SER A 56 7.28 -1.44 -0.86
N LEU A 57 6.45 -0.64 -0.21
CA LEU A 57 6.89 0.36 0.76
C LEU A 57 6.84 -0.22 2.17
N ALA A 58 7.86 0.06 2.98
CA ALA A 58 7.94 -0.43 4.35
C ALA A 58 7.92 0.75 5.34
N PHE A 59 7.05 0.66 6.34
CA PHE A 59 6.91 1.61 7.43
C PHE A 59 7.11 0.91 8.77
N TYR A 60 7.64 1.65 9.75
CA TYR A 60 7.84 1.14 11.12
C TYR A 60 6.71 1.54 12.07
N ASN A 61 5.91 2.54 11.68
CA ASN A 61 4.82 3.09 12.47
C ASN A 61 3.51 3.11 11.65
N LEU A 62 2.39 2.78 12.30
CA LEU A 62 1.07 2.85 11.69
C LEU A 62 0.71 4.28 11.31
N ASN A 63 1.11 5.29 12.08
CA ASN A 63 0.82 6.68 11.74
C ASN A 63 1.49 7.11 10.43
N GLU A 64 2.75 6.69 10.19
CA GLU A 64 3.45 7.02 8.94
C GLU A 64 2.79 6.33 7.73
N ALA A 65 2.34 5.09 7.91
CA ALA A 65 1.60 4.36 6.88
C ALA A 65 0.24 5.03 6.59
N ASP A 66 -0.47 5.47 7.64
CA ASP A 66 -1.76 6.15 7.53
C ASP A 66 -1.63 7.53 6.88
N ASP A 67 -0.62 8.32 7.26
CA ASP A 67 -0.30 9.61 6.64
C ASP A 67 0.04 9.43 5.15
N PHE A 68 0.75 8.36 4.81
CA PHE A 68 1.04 8.01 3.42
C PHE A 68 -0.23 7.65 2.64
N LEU A 69 -1.09 6.79 3.18
CA LEU A 69 -2.35 6.39 2.54
C LEU A 69 -3.30 7.58 2.37
N THR A 70 -3.35 8.47 3.37
CA THR A 70 -4.10 9.73 3.29
C THR A 70 -3.56 10.62 2.17
N SER A 71 -2.24 10.84 2.12
CA SER A 71 -1.61 11.62 1.05
C SER A 71 -1.87 11.02 -0.35
N LEU A 72 -1.90 9.69 -0.44
CA LEU A 72 -2.18 8.97 -1.69
C LEU A 72 -3.63 9.20 -2.14
N HIS A 73 -4.59 9.10 -1.22
CA HIS A 73 -6.01 9.29 -1.50
C HIS A 73 -6.35 10.75 -1.84
N GLU A 74 -5.70 11.71 -1.19
CA GLU A 74 -5.85 13.14 -1.51
C GLU A 74 -5.40 13.46 -2.95
N GLN A 75 -4.36 12.78 -3.44
CA GLN A 75 -3.83 12.98 -4.79
C GLN A 75 -4.57 12.16 -5.85
N PHE A 76 -5.00 10.96 -5.52
CA PHE A 76 -5.63 10.01 -6.44
C PHE A 76 -6.92 9.45 -5.83
N LYS A 77 -8.05 10.07 -6.17
CA LYS A 77 -9.36 9.79 -5.56
C LYS A 77 -9.91 8.42 -5.93
N GLN A 78 -9.54 7.89 -7.08
CA GLN A 78 -10.02 6.59 -7.55
C GLN A 78 -9.31 5.40 -6.90
N ILE A 79 -8.21 5.63 -6.18
CA ILE A 79 -7.48 4.57 -5.51
C ILE A 79 -8.20 4.22 -4.21
N ASN A 80 -8.98 3.15 -4.26
CA ASN A 80 -9.52 2.51 -3.06
C ASN A 80 -8.40 1.75 -2.36
N ALA A 81 -8.15 2.05 -1.09
CA ALA A 81 -7.30 1.26 -0.21
C ALA A 81 -8.17 0.23 0.53
N PRO A 82 -8.36 -1.01 0.02
CA PRO A 82 -8.93 -2.04 0.87
C PRO A 82 -7.93 -2.36 1.99
N LEU A 83 -8.26 -1.96 3.22
CA LEU A 83 -7.64 -2.53 4.41
C LEU A 83 -7.93 -4.04 4.41
N ARG A 84 -6.92 -4.86 4.11
CA ARG A 84 -6.95 -6.28 4.45
C ARG A 84 -5.74 -6.62 5.28
N VAL A 85 -5.96 -6.54 6.58
CA VAL A 85 -5.09 -7.12 7.59
C VAL A 85 -5.29 -8.64 7.51
N GLU A 86 -4.53 -9.34 6.69
CA GLU A 86 -4.30 -10.76 6.93
C GLU A 86 -3.18 -10.85 7.95
N ILE A 87 -3.56 -10.90 9.24
CA ILE A 87 -2.65 -11.37 10.27
C ILE A 87 -2.43 -12.84 9.95
N PRO A 88 -1.20 -13.30 9.60
CA PRO A 88 -0.96 -14.72 9.57
C PRO A 88 -1.20 -15.22 10.99
N LEU A 89 -2.24 -16.04 11.16
CA LEU A 89 -2.46 -16.81 12.38
C LEU A 89 -1.30 -17.79 12.49
N CYS A 90 -0.22 -17.35 13.11
CA CYS A 90 0.83 -18.25 13.56
C CYS A 90 0.21 -19.15 14.64
N GLY A 91 0.17 -20.45 14.35
CA GLY A 91 -0.15 -21.51 15.30
C GLY A 91 0.91 -21.72 16.38
#